data_AF-A0A6C0JXI8-F1
#
_entry.id   AF-A0A6C0JXI8-F1
#
_cell.length_a   1.000
_cell.length_b   1.000
_cell.length_c   1.000
_cell.angle_alpha   90.00
_cell.angle_beta   90.00
_cell.angle_gamma   90.00
#
_symmetry.space_group_name_H-M   'P 1'
#
loop_
_entity.id
_entity.type
_entity.pdbx_description
1 polymer ?
#
loop_
_entity_poly.entity_id
_entity_poly.type
_entity_poly.pdbx_seq_one_letter_code
_entity_poly.pdbx_strand_id
1 'polypeptide(L)'
;MSDYEPNTHSVVDNSDIPVKNDVQSSNTKPNVPFWSENPNIILNTNYVFEFFPTDSMTYSQKLNAISRLIIVLTMIGFILTRSFRVLLVSVITLFSLYLIYGHNKKSENSDKDLEGFGNPALDMLNDMNKTTSSEVFDTPTPENPFSNVLMNDYDYNPHKKPAPPIAKPEISDNILTDAKTIVQKMNQGQPNIADKLFRDLGEQFVFEQSLRPFYSTASTTIPNDQSGFADFCYGSMISCKEGNLFACARNNSSKYINQ
;
A
#
# COMPACT_ATOMS: atom_id res chain seq x y z
N MET A 1 7.51 -15.10 -57.79
CA MET A 1 8.60 -16.09 -57.82
C MET A 1 9.85 -15.35 -57.37
N SER A 2 10.12 -15.40 -56.07
CA SER A 2 11.27 -14.75 -55.42
C SER A 2 11.66 -15.71 -54.32
N ASP A 3 12.66 -16.52 -54.63
CA ASP A 3 13.11 -17.64 -53.82
C ASP A 3 13.70 -17.15 -52.48
N TYR A 4 13.16 -17.71 -51.40
CA TYR A 4 13.60 -17.49 -50.02
C TYR A 4 14.44 -18.70 -49.63
N GLU A 5 15.76 -18.52 -49.48
CA GLU A 5 16.65 -19.57 -48.96
C GLU A 5 16.50 -19.71 -47.43
N PRO A 6 16.40 -20.95 -46.90
CA PRO A 6 16.35 -21.19 -45.46
C PRO A 6 17.74 -21.37 -44.84
N ASN A 7 18.06 -20.54 -43.83
CA ASN A 7 19.25 -20.70 -43.00
C ASN A 7 19.02 -21.78 -41.93
N THR A 8 19.78 -22.87 -42.01
CA THR A 8 19.83 -23.95 -41.02
C THR A 8 20.78 -23.57 -39.87
N HIS A 9 20.24 -23.37 -38.67
CA HIS A 9 21.03 -23.22 -37.44
C HIS A 9 21.43 -24.59 -36.89
N SER A 10 22.74 -24.85 -36.84
CA SER A 10 23.36 -25.96 -36.11
C SER A 10 23.38 -25.69 -34.61
N VAL A 11 22.88 -26.65 -33.84
CA VAL A 11 22.95 -26.73 -32.37
C VAL A 11 24.41 -26.88 -31.96
N VAL A 12 24.90 -25.97 -31.10
CA VAL A 12 26.18 -26.11 -30.40
C VAL A 12 25.89 -26.22 -28.91
N ASP A 13 26.14 -27.42 -28.40
CA ASP A 13 26.18 -27.79 -27.00
C ASP A 13 27.38 -27.12 -26.33
N ASN A 14 27.17 -26.49 -25.17
CA ASN A 14 28.20 -25.81 -24.40
C ASN A 14 27.92 -26.01 -22.91
N SER A 15 27.94 -27.26 -22.48
CA SER A 15 28.24 -27.61 -21.09
C SER A 15 29.72 -27.31 -20.84
N ASP A 16 30.01 -26.22 -20.12
CA ASP A 16 31.13 -26.05 -19.18
C ASP A 16 31.43 -24.56 -18.99
N ILE A 17 30.68 -23.91 -18.09
CA ILE A 17 31.06 -22.62 -17.50
C ILE A 17 31.07 -22.79 -15.97
N PRO A 18 32.21 -22.61 -15.29
CA PRO A 18 32.28 -22.75 -13.85
C PRO A 18 31.45 -21.64 -13.18
N VAL A 19 30.43 -22.07 -12.42
CA VAL A 19 29.57 -21.22 -11.59
C VAL A 19 30.45 -20.57 -10.51
N LYS A 20 30.75 -19.29 -10.70
CA LYS A 20 31.20 -18.41 -9.61
C LYS A 20 30.05 -18.34 -8.61
N ASN A 21 30.24 -18.97 -7.45
CA ASN A 21 29.38 -18.77 -6.29
C ASN A 21 29.60 -17.35 -5.75
N ASP A 22 28.93 -16.38 -6.36
CA ASP A 22 28.73 -15.08 -5.74
C ASP A 22 27.84 -15.30 -4.52
N VAL A 23 28.47 -15.28 -3.35
CA VAL A 23 27.82 -15.20 -2.06
C VAL A 23 26.96 -13.94 -2.07
N GLN A 24 25.67 -14.11 -2.36
CA GLN A 24 24.65 -13.12 -2.06
C GLN A 24 24.65 -12.94 -0.54
N SER A 25 25.41 -11.96 -0.07
CA SER A 25 25.23 -11.39 1.26
C SER A 25 23.84 -10.78 1.29
N SER A 26 22.87 -11.54 1.78
CA SER A 26 21.55 -11.04 2.12
C SER A 26 21.73 -9.85 3.05
N ASN A 27 21.49 -8.64 2.56
CA ASN A 27 21.37 -7.44 3.39
C ASN A 27 20.06 -7.51 4.20
N THR A 28 19.96 -8.50 5.08
CA THR A 28 18.99 -8.48 6.16
C THR A 28 19.48 -7.43 7.15
N LYS A 29 18.80 -6.28 7.19
CA LYS A 29 19.06 -5.25 8.21
C LYS A 29 19.06 -5.94 9.59
N PRO A 30 20.06 -5.69 10.46
CA PRO A 30 20.12 -6.32 11.77
C PRO A 30 18.87 -5.93 12.57
N ASN A 31 18.12 -6.92 13.04
CA ASN A 31 16.96 -6.69 13.90
C ASN A 31 17.45 -6.32 15.30
N VAL A 32 17.30 -5.05 15.68
CA VAL A 32 17.68 -4.53 16.98
C VAL A 32 16.46 -4.60 17.92
N PRO A 33 16.52 -5.38 19.02
CA PRO A 33 15.40 -5.47 19.96
C PRO A 33 15.22 -4.16 20.74
N PHE A 34 14.00 -3.92 21.22
CA PHE A 34 13.71 -2.79 22.09
C PHE A 34 14.33 -2.99 23.48
N TRP A 35 14.70 -1.90 24.16
CA TRP A 35 15.42 -1.97 25.43
C TRP A 35 14.65 -2.66 26.56
N SER A 36 13.32 -2.77 26.50
CA SER A 36 12.57 -3.54 27.51
C SER A 36 12.79 -5.05 27.42
N GLU A 37 13.18 -5.55 26.24
CA GLU A 37 13.52 -6.96 26.02
C GLU A 37 14.99 -7.21 26.36
N ASN A 38 15.86 -6.27 26.00
CA ASN A 38 17.27 -6.31 26.36
C ASN A 38 17.79 -4.92 26.77
N PRO A 39 17.94 -4.63 28.08
CA PRO A 39 18.35 -3.30 28.55
C PRO A 39 19.78 -2.92 28.15
N ASN A 40 20.64 -3.90 27.87
CA ASN A 40 22.02 -3.65 27.46
C ASN A 40 22.13 -2.95 26.10
N ILE A 41 21.05 -2.93 25.30
CA ILE A 41 21.06 -2.28 23.99
C ILE A 41 21.27 -0.77 24.07
N ILE A 42 20.88 -0.14 25.18
CA ILE A 42 21.04 1.31 25.38
C ILE A 42 22.53 1.68 25.45
N LEU A 43 23.36 0.80 26.02
CA LEU A 43 24.79 1.03 26.28
C LEU A 43 25.72 0.34 25.25
N ASN A 44 25.17 -0.26 24.21
CA ASN A 44 25.93 -1.00 23.21
C ASN A 44 26.78 -0.04 22.35
N THR A 45 28.10 -0.26 22.30
CA THR A 45 29.12 0.56 21.62
C THR A 45 28.78 0.89 20.17
N ASN A 46 28.10 0.00 19.46
CA ASN A 46 27.74 0.19 18.05
C ASN A 46 26.66 1.25 17.85
N TYR A 47 25.82 1.48 18.86
CA TYR A 47 24.63 2.31 18.76
C TYR A 47 24.61 3.50 19.74
N VAL A 48 25.67 3.69 20.55
CA VAL A 48 25.72 4.74 21.61
C VAL A 48 25.60 6.14 21.02
N PHE A 49 26.11 6.38 19.81
CA PHE A 49 26.08 7.68 19.14
C PHE A 49 24.82 7.89 18.28
N GLU A 50 23.91 6.91 18.23
CA GLU A 50 22.62 7.04 17.54
C GLU A 50 21.59 7.70 18.46
N PHE A 51 21.65 9.02 18.57
CA PHE A 51 20.72 9.80 19.40
C PHE A 51 19.45 10.23 18.68
N PHE A 52 19.46 10.23 17.34
CA PHE A 52 18.35 10.70 16.51
C PHE A 52 17.78 9.56 15.66
N PRO A 53 16.44 9.43 15.56
CA PRO A 53 15.82 8.46 14.67
C PRO A 53 16.05 8.87 13.21
N THR A 54 16.41 7.91 12.36
CA THR A 54 16.58 8.11 10.91
C THR A 54 15.74 7.12 10.12
N ASP A 55 15.42 7.41 8.86
CA ASP A 55 14.54 6.57 8.04
C ASP A 55 15.13 5.17 7.74
N SER A 56 16.44 5.03 7.81
CA SER A 56 17.12 3.75 7.66
C SER A 56 16.90 2.76 8.83
N MET A 57 16.51 3.26 10.01
CA MET A 57 16.40 2.49 11.26
C MET A 57 15.07 1.74 11.39
N THR A 58 15.09 0.59 12.08
CA THR A 58 13.88 -0.13 12.46
C THR A 58 13.10 0.61 13.55
N TYR A 59 11.81 0.32 13.71
CA TYR A 59 10.96 0.95 14.73
C TYR A 59 11.55 0.84 16.16
N SER A 60 11.98 -0.36 16.56
CA SER A 60 12.64 -0.62 17.84
C SER A 60 13.94 0.18 18.00
N GLN A 61 14.74 0.32 16.94
CA GLN A 61 15.97 1.11 16.95
C GLN A 61 15.69 2.61 17.10
N LYS A 62 14.65 3.13 16.42
CA LYS A 62 14.20 4.53 16.58
C LYS A 62 13.79 4.84 18.03
N LEU A 63 13.04 3.95 18.67
CA LEU A 63 12.65 4.10 20.07
C LEU A 63 13.84 3.99 21.05
N ASN A 64 14.82 3.15 20.74
CA ASN A 64 16.06 3.06 21.51
C ASN A 64 16.89 4.35 21.40
N ALA A 65 16.98 4.95 20.20
CA ALA A 65 17.66 6.24 19.98
C ALA A 65 17.03 7.36 20.82
N ILE A 66 15.70 7.47 20.81
CA ILE A 66 14.95 8.44 21.64
C ILE A 66 15.20 8.19 23.12
N SER A 67 15.21 6.92 23.56
CA SER A 67 15.44 6.57 24.96
C SER A 67 16.84 6.96 25.44
N ARG A 68 17.88 6.77 24.60
CA ARG A 68 19.26 7.23 24.86
C ARG A 68 19.33 8.74 24.99
N LEU A 69 18.67 9.47 24.09
CA LEU A 69 18.61 10.93 24.14
C LEU A 69 18.00 11.43 25.46
N ILE A 70 16.90 10.82 25.90
CA ILE A 70 16.26 11.14 27.19
C ILE A 70 17.22 10.92 28.35
N ILE A 71 17.96 9.81 28.37
CA ILE A 71 18.93 9.50 29.43
C ILE A 71 20.07 10.54 29.47
N VAL A 72 20.63 10.90 28.31
CA VAL A 72 21.70 11.91 28.22
C VAL A 72 21.20 13.29 28.67
N LEU A 73 20.02 13.71 28.19
CA LEU A 73 19.42 14.99 28.59
C LEU A 73 19.08 15.02 30.08
N THR A 74 18.67 13.89 30.64
CA THR A 74 18.39 13.77 32.08
C THR A 74 19.67 13.88 32.90
N MET A 75 20.77 13.25 32.46
CA MET A 75 22.06 13.34 33.15
C MET A 75 22.58 14.78 33.15
N ILE A 76 22.56 15.45 32.00
CA ILE A 76 22.97 16.85 31.87
C ILE A 76 22.05 17.76 32.70
N GLY A 77 20.72 17.60 32.57
CA GLY A 77 19.74 18.40 33.30
C GLY A 77 19.83 18.23 34.82
N PHE A 78 20.12 17.01 35.29
CA PHE A 78 20.35 16.73 36.70
C PHE A 78 21.64 17.38 37.22
N ILE A 79 22.73 17.39 36.45
CA ILE A 79 23.98 18.07 36.84
C ILE A 79 23.76 19.58 36.95
N LEU A 80 23.03 20.18 36.01
CA LEU A 80 22.78 21.63 35.99
C LEU A 80 21.80 22.10 37.09
N THR A 81 20.71 21.36 37.29
CA THR A 81 19.60 21.80 38.16
C THR A 81 19.69 21.19 39.56
N ARG A 82 20.40 20.06 39.70
CA ARG A 82 20.51 19.24 40.93
C ARG A 82 19.17 18.93 41.59
N SER A 83 18.11 18.85 40.79
CA SER A 83 16.74 18.66 41.26
C SER A 83 16.28 17.24 40.98
N PHE A 84 15.81 16.56 42.03
CA PHE A 84 15.22 15.23 41.93
C PHE A 84 13.99 15.20 41.00
N ARG A 85 13.34 16.35 40.79
CA ARG A 85 12.20 16.49 39.87
C ARG A 85 12.58 16.10 38.43
N VAL A 86 13.81 16.39 38.00
CA VAL A 86 14.28 16.06 36.64
C VAL A 86 14.37 14.55 36.44
N LEU A 87 14.83 13.81 37.46
CA LEU A 87 14.88 12.35 37.43
C LEU A 87 13.46 11.76 37.38
N LEU A 88 12.53 12.27 38.19
CA LEU A 88 11.15 11.80 38.21
C LEU A 88 10.48 11.96 36.83
N VAL A 89 10.62 13.13 36.21
CA VAL A 89 10.09 13.38 34.86
C VAL A 89 10.69 12.41 33.84
N SER A 90 12.00 12.14 33.89
CA SER A 90 12.64 11.20 32.97
C SER A 90 12.07 9.78 33.07
N VAL A 91 11.79 9.30 34.29
CA VAL A 91 11.22 7.97 34.52
C VAL A 91 9.80 7.90 33.95
N ILE A 92 8.98 8.94 34.16
CA ILE A 92 7.65 9.02 33.56
C ILE A 92 7.74 8.98 32.04
N THR A 93 8.64 9.75 31.43
CA THR A 93 8.78 9.77 29.97
C THR A 93 9.23 8.43 29.38
N LEU A 94 10.16 7.73 30.02
CA LEU A 94 10.58 6.38 29.60
C LEU A 94 9.46 5.36 29.78
N PHE A 95 8.65 5.50 30.84
CA PHE A 95 7.47 4.67 31.05
C PHE A 95 6.41 4.88 29.98
N SER A 96 6.10 6.14 29.61
CA SER A 96 5.22 6.44 28.49
C SER A 96 5.70 5.82 27.18
N LEU A 97 7.02 5.86 26.93
CA LEU A 97 7.63 5.27 25.74
C LEU A 97 7.52 3.72 25.74
N TYR A 98 7.64 3.08 26.90
CA TYR A 98 7.37 1.64 27.07
C TYR A 98 5.91 1.27 26.74
N LEU A 99 4.93 2.07 27.20
CA LEU A 99 3.52 1.83 26.87
C LEU A 99 3.24 1.94 25.37
N ILE A 100 3.86 2.93 24.71
CA ILE A 100 3.75 3.11 23.25
C ILE A 100 4.34 1.90 22.52
N TYR A 101 5.49 1.40 22.95
CA TYR A 101 6.07 0.18 22.37
C TYR A 101 5.14 -1.02 22.51
N GLY A 102 4.60 -1.25 23.72
CA GLY A 102 3.70 -2.37 24.01
C GLY A 102 2.40 -2.31 23.20
N HIS A 103 1.82 -1.12 23.03
CA HIS A 103 0.64 -0.93 22.19
C HIS A 103 0.91 -1.24 20.72
N ASN A 104 2.00 -0.70 20.15
CA ASN A 104 2.34 -0.91 18.74
C ASN A 104 2.74 -2.37 18.45
N LYS A 105 3.49 -3.01 19.35
CA LYS A 105 3.83 -4.43 19.23
C LYS A 105 2.59 -5.32 19.30
N LYS A 106 1.59 -4.94 20.10
CA LYS A 106 0.30 -5.64 20.13
C LYS A 106 -0.46 -5.43 18.82
N SER A 107 -0.50 -4.21 18.29
CA SER A 107 -1.13 -3.90 16.99
C SER A 107 -0.54 -4.74 15.86
N GLU A 108 0.78 -4.79 15.72
CA GLU A 108 1.47 -5.58 14.70
C GLU A 108 1.13 -7.09 14.77
N ASN A 109 0.89 -7.62 15.98
CA ASN A 109 0.44 -9.00 16.17
C ASN A 109 -1.08 -9.18 16.09
N SER A 110 -1.87 -8.11 16.24
CA SER A 110 -3.33 -8.10 16.29
C SER A 110 -3.98 -7.68 14.97
N ASP A 111 -3.20 -7.20 13.99
CA ASP A 111 -3.64 -6.93 12.62
C ASP A 111 -4.12 -8.21 11.88
N LYS A 112 -4.02 -9.38 12.53
CA LYS A 112 -4.63 -10.63 12.05
C LYS A 112 -6.05 -10.88 12.56
N ASP A 113 -6.50 -10.25 13.65
CA ASP A 113 -7.71 -10.71 14.37
C ASP A 113 -8.68 -9.63 14.87
N LEU A 114 -8.49 -8.33 14.61
CA LEU A 114 -9.31 -7.29 15.30
C LEU A 114 -9.84 -6.11 14.47
N GLU A 115 -10.21 -6.31 13.20
CA GLU A 115 -11.17 -5.41 12.54
C GLU A 115 -12.30 -6.21 11.87
N GLY A 116 -13.48 -6.22 12.50
CA GLY A 116 -14.72 -6.79 11.96
C GLY A 116 -15.33 -5.99 10.80
N PHE A 117 -14.53 -5.19 10.10
CA PHE A 117 -14.85 -4.59 8.81
C PHE A 117 -14.21 -5.42 7.69
N GLY A 118 -14.38 -6.74 7.75
CA GLY A 118 -14.05 -7.61 6.63
C GLY A 118 -14.76 -7.05 5.40
N ASN A 119 -13.99 -6.75 4.35
CA ASN A 119 -14.56 -6.32 3.08
C ASN A 119 -15.38 -7.52 2.57
N PRO A 120 -16.72 -7.46 2.52
CA PRO A 120 -17.53 -8.60 2.12
C PRO A 120 -17.17 -9.07 0.71
N ALA A 121 -16.64 -8.18 -0.14
CA ALA A 121 -16.12 -8.57 -1.45
C ALA A 121 -14.86 -9.45 -1.37
N LEU A 122 -14.00 -9.25 -0.37
CA LEU A 122 -12.77 -10.03 -0.19
C LEU A 122 -13.08 -11.44 0.34
N ASP A 123 -14.04 -11.56 1.26
CA ASP A 123 -14.52 -12.85 1.75
C ASP A 123 -15.16 -13.67 0.62
N MET A 124 -16.01 -13.03 -0.21
CA MET A 124 -16.57 -13.68 -1.40
C MET A 124 -15.52 -14.11 -2.43
N LEU A 125 -14.45 -13.33 -2.62
CA LEU A 125 -13.35 -13.69 -3.53
C LEU A 125 -12.56 -14.89 -3.03
N ASN A 126 -12.33 -14.97 -1.72
CA ASN A 126 -11.67 -16.11 -1.07
C ASN A 126 -12.52 -17.38 -1.19
N ASP A 127 -13.83 -17.28 -0.97
CA ASP A 127 -14.78 -18.40 -1.15
C ASP A 127 -14.80 -18.90 -2.60
N MET A 128 -14.60 -18.00 -3.57
CA MET A 128 -14.53 -18.34 -5.00
C MET A 128 -13.14 -18.80 -5.46
N ASN A 129 -12.13 -18.87 -4.56
CA ASN A 129 -10.74 -19.20 -4.88
C ASN A 129 -10.17 -18.40 -6.07
N LYS A 130 -10.59 -17.14 -6.20
CA LYS A 130 -10.10 -16.22 -7.25
C LYS A 130 -9.00 -15.35 -6.67
N THR A 131 -7.80 -15.44 -7.26
CA THR A 131 -6.69 -14.54 -6.93
C THR A 131 -6.89 -13.19 -7.63
N THR A 132 -6.69 -12.10 -6.90
CA THR A 132 -6.67 -10.73 -7.46
C THR A 132 -5.41 -10.56 -8.31
N SER A 133 -5.45 -11.00 -9.57
CA SER A 133 -4.39 -10.67 -10.53
C SER A 133 -4.40 -9.17 -10.80
N SER A 134 -3.22 -8.54 -10.82
CA SER A 134 -3.06 -7.13 -11.21
C SER A 134 -3.48 -6.86 -12.66
N GLU A 135 -3.59 -7.89 -13.49
CA GLU A 135 -4.01 -7.79 -14.90
C GLU A 135 -5.50 -7.50 -15.11
N VAL A 136 -6.31 -7.50 -14.04
CA VAL A 136 -7.76 -7.23 -14.11
C VAL A 136 -8.03 -5.76 -14.45
N PHE A 137 -7.16 -4.85 -14.00
CA PHE A 137 -7.32 -3.42 -14.20
C PHE A 137 -6.47 -2.91 -15.35
N ASP A 138 -6.90 -1.80 -15.92
CA ASP A 138 -6.09 -1.00 -16.82
C ASP A 138 -5.03 -0.22 -16.03
N THR A 139 -3.90 0.11 -16.67
CA THR A 139 -2.84 0.89 -16.02
C THR A 139 -3.01 2.38 -16.33
N PRO A 140 -2.77 3.28 -15.36
CA PRO A 140 -2.69 4.72 -15.64
C PRO A 140 -1.65 5.00 -16.72
N THR A 141 -1.95 5.95 -17.60
CA THR A 141 -1.01 6.43 -18.62
C THR A 141 -0.99 7.95 -18.61
N PRO A 142 0.10 8.60 -19.06
CA PRO A 142 0.14 10.05 -19.18
C PRO A 142 -0.98 10.61 -20.08
N GLU A 143 -1.43 9.86 -21.08
CA GLU A 143 -2.52 10.29 -21.97
C GLU A 143 -3.90 10.22 -21.28
N ASN A 144 -4.05 9.34 -20.29
CA ASN A 144 -5.28 9.15 -19.52
C ASN A 144 -4.98 8.68 -18.08
N PRO A 145 -4.55 9.59 -17.18
CA PRO A 145 -4.09 9.18 -15.84
C PRO A 145 -5.19 8.51 -15.02
N PHE A 146 -6.44 8.98 -15.15
CA PHE A 146 -7.59 8.43 -14.43
C PHE A 146 -8.22 7.22 -15.14
N SER A 147 -7.67 6.79 -16.28
CA SER A 147 -8.16 5.66 -17.08
C SER A 147 -9.68 5.72 -17.38
N ASN A 148 -10.20 6.93 -17.59
CA ASN A 148 -11.60 7.15 -17.95
C ASN A 148 -11.88 6.70 -19.39
N VAL A 149 -13.12 6.38 -19.73
CA VAL A 149 -13.48 6.08 -21.12
C VAL A 149 -13.32 7.34 -21.97
N LEU A 150 -12.49 7.24 -23.00
CA LEU A 150 -12.30 8.30 -23.99
C LEU A 150 -13.07 7.96 -25.28
N MET A 151 -13.32 8.98 -26.12
CA MET A 151 -14.06 8.79 -27.37
C MET A 151 -13.31 7.87 -28.35
N ASN A 152 -11.98 7.94 -28.38
CA ASN A 152 -11.14 7.10 -29.22
C ASN A 152 -11.09 5.63 -28.75
N ASP A 153 -11.46 5.33 -27.50
CA ASP A 153 -11.48 3.96 -27.01
C ASP A 153 -12.50 3.09 -27.75
N TYR A 154 -13.57 3.67 -28.30
CA TYR A 154 -14.54 2.89 -29.10
C TYR A 154 -13.94 2.27 -30.36
N ASP A 155 -12.93 2.92 -30.96
CA ASP A 155 -12.27 2.43 -32.17
C ASP A 155 -11.00 1.62 -31.84
N TYR A 156 -10.20 2.09 -30.87
CA TYR A 156 -8.85 1.56 -30.61
C TYR A 156 -8.77 0.66 -29.36
N ASN A 157 -9.75 0.73 -28.45
CA ASN A 157 -9.80 -0.08 -27.24
C ASN A 157 -11.24 -0.52 -26.88
N PRO A 158 -11.94 -1.24 -27.79
CA PRO A 158 -13.36 -1.57 -27.63
C PRO A 158 -13.65 -2.53 -26.48
N HIS A 159 -12.62 -3.16 -25.91
CA HIS A 159 -12.69 -4.04 -24.74
C HIS A 159 -11.90 -3.45 -23.57
N LYS A 160 -12.08 -2.15 -23.32
CA LYS A 160 -11.38 -1.41 -22.27
C LYS A 160 -11.60 -2.05 -20.89
N LYS A 161 -10.49 -2.37 -20.22
CA LYS A 161 -10.46 -2.88 -18.85
C LYS A 161 -10.89 -1.79 -17.84
N PRO A 162 -11.43 -2.18 -16.68
CA PRO A 162 -11.82 -1.24 -15.64
C PRO A 162 -10.62 -0.45 -15.14
N ALA A 163 -10.86 0.83 -14.82
CA ALA A 163 -9.85 1.68 -14.20
C ALA A 163 -9.41 1.10 -12.83
N PRO A 164 -8.14 1.31 -12.46
CA PRO A 164 -7.61 0.80 -11.20
C PRO A 164 -8.19 1.61 -10.02
N PRO A 165 -8.31 1.00 -8.83
CA PRO A 165 -8.88 1.67 -7.66
C PRO A 165 -7.94 2.78 -7.13
N ILE A 166 -8.32 4.05 -7.34
CA ILE A 166 -7.53 5.23 -6.95
C ILE A 166 -7.21 5.26 -5.44
N ALA A 167 -8.07 4.68 -4.60
CA ALA A 167 -7.88 4.68 -3.15
C ALA A 167 -6.60 3.95 -2.70
N LYS A 168 -5.96 3.15 -3.58
CA LYS A 168 -4.66 2.54 -3.29
C LYS A 168 -3.53 3.56 -3.49
N PRO A 169 -2.64 3.75 -2.50
CA PRO A 169 -1.55 4.74 -2.57
C PRO A 169 -0.68 4.58 -3.83
N GLU A 170 -0.32 3.34 -4.18
CA GLU A 170 0.52 3.05 -5.36
C GLU A 170 -0.08 3.59 -6.67
N ILE A 171 -1.40 3.48 -6.82
CA ILE A 171 -2.10 3.97 -8.02
C ILE A 171 -2.19 5.49 -8.00
N SER A 172 -2.47 6.08 -6.83
CA SER A 172 -2.50 7.53 -6.67
C SER A 172 -1.16 8.18 -7.02
N ASP A 173 -0.04 7.58 -6.60
CA ASP A 173 1.31 8.07 -6.91
C ASP A 173 1.64 7.97 -8.40
N ASN A 174 1.18 6.90 -9.07
CA ASN A 174 1.31 6.75 -10.52
C ASN A 174 0.50 7.82 -11.26
N ILE A 175 -0.76 8.05 -10.87
CA ILE A 175 -1.61 9.11 -11.44
C ILE A 175 -0.96 10.48 -11.28
N LEU A 176 -0.37 10.76 -10.11
CA LEU A 176 0.33 12.01 -9.84
C LEU A 176 1.55 12.18 -10.76
N THR A 177 2.31 11.11 -10.98
CA THR A 177 3.48 11.10 -11.87
C THR A 177 3.10 11.28 -13.33
N ASP A 178 2.04 10.61 -13.77
CA ASP A 178 1.47 10.76 -15.11
C ASP A 178 0.94 12.19 -15.34
N ALA A 179 0.26 12.77 -14.35
CA ALA A 179 -0.21 14.14 -14.40
C ALA A 179 0.96 15.14 -14.53
N LYS A 180 2.06 14.95 -13.79
CA LYS A 180 3.29 15.75 -13.96
C LYS A 180 3.87 15.58 -15.36
N THR A 181 3.83 14.37 -15.91
CA THR A 181 4.32 14.07 -17.26
C THR A 181 3.48 14.75 -18.35
N ILE A 182 2.16 14.89 -18.17
CA ILE A 182 1.31 15.68 -19.07
C ILE A 182 1.81 17.13 -19.14
N VAL A 183 2.06 17.76 -18.00
CA VAL A 183 2.54 19.14 -17.94
C VAL A 183 3.88 19.29 -18.67
N GLN A 184 4.79 18.33 -18.50
CA GLN A 184 6.06 18.32 -19.26
C GLN A 184 5.83 18.17 -20.77
N LYS A 185 5.00 17.20 -21.18
CA LYS A 185 4.69 16.92 -22.60
C LYS A 185 4.02 18.09 -23.31
N MET A 186 3.21 18.88 -22.60
CA MET A 186 2.58 20.09 -23.14
C MET A 186 3.56 21.27 -23.26
N ASN A 187 4.66 21.27 -22.49
CA ASN A 187 5.62 22.38 -22.41
C ASN A 187 7.02 21.99 -22.89
N GLN A 188 7.11 21.35 -24.06
CA GLN A 188 8.37 20.82 -24.61
C GLN A 188 9.47 21.87 -24.80
N GLY A 189 9.12 23.15 -24.93
CA GLY A 189 10.07 24.25 -25.05
C GLY A 189 10.79 24.63 -23.74
N GLN A 190 10.44 24.01 -22.61
CA GLN A 190 11.02 24.29 -21.31
C GLN A 190 11.60 23.03 -20.68
N PRO A 191 12.92 22.78 -20.79
CA PRO A 191 13.55 21.64 -20.13
C PRO A 191 13.42 21.78 -18.60
N ASN A 192 13.17 20.65 -17.93
CA ASN A 192 13.04 20.54 -16.47
C ASN A 192 11.93 21.41 -15.85
N ILE A 193 10.82 21.61 -16.57
CA ILE A 193 9.68 22.38 -16.05
C ILE A 193 9.04 21.72 -14.81
N ALA A 194 9.00 20.39 -14.74
CA ALA A 194 8.47 19.69 -13.57
C ALA A 194 9.29 19.96 -12.30
N ASP A 195 10.62 19.96 -12.40
CA ASP A 195 11.51 20.23 -11.27
C ASP A 195 11.41 21.68 -10.79
N LYS A 196 10.85 22.58 -11.61
CA LYS A 196 10.61 23.98 -11.21
C LYS A 196 9.23 24.17 -10.60
N LEU A 197 8.25 23.33 -10.95
CA LEU A 197 6.86 23.46 -10.52
C LEU A 197 6.50 22.56 -9.33
N PHE A 198 7.24 21.48 -9.11
CA PHE A 198 6.86 20.41 -8.18
C PHE A 198 8.01 19.96 -7.27
N ARG A 199 8.97 20.83 -6.98
CA ARG A 199 10.17 20.45 -6.19
C ARG A 199 9.91 20.52 -4.69
N ASP A 200 9.20 21.55 -4.25
CA ASP A 200 8.91 21.69 -2.83
C ASP A 200 7.68 20.87 -2.42
N LEU A 201 7.66 20.43 -1.15
CA LEU A 201 6.51 19.74 -0.57
C LEU A 201 5.25 20.61 -0.61
N GLY A 202 5.40 21.92 -0.41
CA GLY A 202 4.30 22.87 -0.52
C GLY A 202 3.72 22.94 -1.94
N GLU A 203 4.58 22.95 -2.95
CA GLU A 203 4.17 22.96 -4.36
C GLU A 203 3.49 21.65 -4.76
N GLN A 204 4.04 20.51 -4.33
CA GLN A 204 3.43 19.21 -4.56
C GLN A 204 2.04 19.12 -3.92
N PHE A 205 1.87 19.59 -2.68
CA PHE A 205 0.58 19.62 -2.01
C PHE A 205 -0.44 20.50 -2.76
N VAL A 206 -0.03 21.69 -3.22
CA VAL A 206 -0.90 22.56 -4.02
C VAL A 206 -1.28 21.89 -5.35
N PHE A 207 -0.35 21.17 -5.96
CA PHE A 207 -0.63 20.41 -7.19
C PHE A 207 -1.61 19.27 -6.95
N GLU A 208 -1.42 18.44 -5.92
CA GLU A 208 -2.36 17.38 -5.52
C GLU A 208 -3.75 17.95 -5.23
N GLN A 209 -3.80 19.08 -4.53
CA GLN A 209 -5.04 19.81 -4.27
C GLN A 209 -5.71 20.29 -5.55
N SER A 210 -4.93 20.70 -6.57
CA SER A 210 -5.44 21.10 -7.88
C SER A 210 -6.01 19.92 -8.69
N LEU A 211 -5.64 18.67 -8.35
CA LEU A 211 -6.16 17.48 -8.99
C LEU A 211 -7.53 17.03 -8.46
N ARG A 212 -8.04 17.63 -7.38
CA ARG A 212 -9.35 17.32 -6.79
C ARG A 212 -10.55 17.28 -7.76
N PRO A 213 -10.69 18.17 -8.77
CA PRO A 213 -11.81 18.07 -9.70
C PRO A 213 -11.68 16.94 -10.71
N PHE A 214 -10.53 16.27 -10.78
CA PHE A 214 -10.29 15.14 -11.67
C PHE A 214 -10.41 13.83 -10.89
N TYR A 215 -11.20 12.90 -11.42
CA TYR A 215 -11.50 11.63 -10.79
C TYR A 215 -11.82 10.57 -11.86
N SER A 216 -11.70 9.29 -11.49
CA SER A 216 -12.21 8.20 -12.32
C SER A 216 -13.73 8.13 -12.21
N THR A 217 -14.42 8.06 -13.34
CA THR A 217 -15.88 7.96 -13.39
C THR A 217 -16.35 6.60 -12.88
N ALA A 218 -17.63 6.49 -12.51
CA ALA A 218 -18.20 5.23 -12.00
C ALA A 218 -18.19 4.10 -13.04
N SER A 219 -18.24 4.44 -14.33
CA SER A 219 -18.10 3.50 -15.44
C SER A 219 -16.84 3.84 -16.23
N THR A 220 -15.93 2.87 -16.33
CA THR A 220 -14.62 3.00 -17.00
C THR A 220 -14.35 1.89 -18.03
N THR A 221 -15.35 1.04 -18.29
CA THR A 221 -15.27 -0.10 -19.22
C THR A 221 -16.10 0.17 -20.47
N ILE A 222 -15.76 -0.52 -21.55
CA ILE A 222 -16.58 -0.59 -22.76
C ILE A 222 -16.88 -2.08 -23.06
N PRO A 223 -18.17 -2.49 -23.13
CA PRO A 223 -19.36 -1.76 -22.68
C PRO A 223 -19.37 -1.55 -21.14
N ASN A 224 -20.33 -0.80 -20.61
CA ASN A 224 -20.46 -0.70 -19.15
C ASN A 224 -20.87 -2.06 -18.54
N ASP A 225 -20.47 -2.30 -17.28
CA ASP A 225 -20.77 -3.56 -16.59
C ASP A 225 -22.20 -3.57 -15.99
N GLN A 226 -23.19 -3.67 -16.87
CA GLN A 226 -24.60 -3.83 -16.48
C GLN A 226 -24.86 -5.16 -15.75
N SER A 227 -24.12 -6.21 -16.11
CA SER A 227 -24.20 -7.52 -15.45
C SER A 227 -23.81 -7.42 -13.98
N GLY A 228 -22.63 -6.86 -13.68
CA GLY A 228 -22.17 -6.71 -12.30
C GLY A 228 -23.08 -5.83 -11.46
N PHE A 229 -23.69 -4.79 -12.06
CA PHE A 229 -24.70 -3.99 -11.36
C PHE A 229 -25.98 -4.79 -11.05
N ALA A 230 -26.49 -5.58 -12.01
CA ALA A 230 -27.66 -6.42 -11.79
C ALA A 230 -27.41 -7.49 -10.73
N ASP A 231 -26.23 -8.13 -10.77
CA ASP A 231 -25.80 -9.11 -9.77
C ASP A 231 -25.63 -8.47 -8.39
N PHE A 232 -25.12 -7.24 -8.32
CA PHE A 232 -25.05 -6.50 -7.07
C PHE A 232 -26.44 -6.22 -6.47
N CYS A 233 -27.42 -5.82 -7.29
CA CYS A 233 -28.77 -5.51 -6.83
C CYS A 233 -29.59 -6.77 -6.50
N TYR A 234 -29.43 -7.85 -7.26
CA TYR A 234 -30.35 -9.00 -7.25
C TYR A 234 -29.68 -10.37 -7.14
N GLY A 235 -28.37 -10.48 -7.35
CA GLY A 235 -27.68 -11.77 -7.45
C GLY A 235 -27.72 -12.62 -6.17
N SER A 236 -27.90 -11.99 -5.00
CA SER A 236 -28.07 -12.70 -3.72
C SER A 236 -29.53 -12.91 -3.31
N MET A 237 -30.49 -12.53 -4.15
CA MET A 237 -31.90 -12.62 -3.84
C MET A 237 -32.41 -14.05 -4.06
N ILE A 238 -32.59 -14.80 -2.96
CA ILE A 238 -33.17 -16.14 -2.98
C ILE A 238 -34.67 -16.10 -3.29
N SER A 239 -35.14 -16.89 -4.26
CA SER A 239 -36.57 -17.00 -4.58
C SER A 239 -37.18 -18.31 -4.09
N CYS A 240 -38.43 -18.23 -3.61
CA CYS A 240 -39.21 -19.44 -3.31
C CYS A 240 -39.50 -20.27 -4.58
N LYS A 241 -39.57 -19.62 -5.76
CA LYS A 241 -39.79 -20.32 -7.05
C LYS A 241 -38.63 -21.24 -7.43
N GLU A 242 -37.43 -20.98 -6.89
CA GLU A 242 -36.24 -21.83 -7.06
C GLU A 242 -36.20 -23.01 -6.06
N GLY A 243 -37.21 -23.15 -5.19
CA GLY A 243 -37.28 -24.24 -4.21
C GLY A 243 -36.51 -23.96 -2.92
N ASN A 244 -36.11 -22.71 -2.65
CA ASN A 244 -35.45 -22.34 -1.40
C ASN A 244 -36.46 -22.31 -0.23
N LEU A 245 -36.35 -23.28 0.69
CA LEU A 245 -37.26 -23.43 1.84
C LEU A 245 -37.30 -22.19 2.74
N PHE A 246 -36.15 -21.54 2.98
CA PHE A 246 -36.06 -20.35 3.83
C PHE A 246 -36.78 -19.14 3.19
N ALA A 247 -36.65 -18.97 1.87
CA ALA A 247 -37.39 -17.94 1.13
C ALA A 247 -38.90 -18.19 1.16
N CYS A 248 -39.35 -19.44 1.01
CA CYS A 248 -40.76 -19.83 1.05
C CYS A 248 -41.41 -19.66 2.44
N ALA A 249 -40.65 -19.86 3.50
CA ALA A 249 -41.15 -19.75 4.88
C ALA A 249 -41.27 -18.30 5.36
N ARG A 250 -40.51 -17.36 4.76
CA ARG A 250 -40.35 -15.96 5.21
C ARG A 250 -41.67 -15.18 5.36
N ASN A 251 -42.71 -15.53 4.61
CA ASN A 251 -44.03 -14.88 4.67
C ASN A 251 -45.19 -15.83 5.04
N ASN A 252 -44.89 -17.08 5.41
CA ASN A 252 -45.90 -18.11 5.76
C ASN A 252 -45.90 -18.46 7.26
N SER A 253 -44.89 -18.04 8.03
CA SER A 253 -44.75 -18.37 9.46
C SER A 253 -45.75 -17.68 10.39
N SER A 254 -46.33 -16.53 10.03
CA SER A 254 -47.28 -15.80 10.88
C SER A 254 -48.74 -16.24 10.74
N LYS A 255 -49.07 -17.05 9.71
CA LYS A 255 -50.46 -17.45 9.42
C LYS A 255 -51.00 -18.56 10.33
N TYR A 256 -50.13 -19.26 11.08
CA TYR A 256 -50.50 -20.43 11.88
C TYR A 256 -50.28 -20.28 13.39
N ILE A 257 -49.98 -19.07 13.89
CA ILE A 257 -49.70 -18.82 15.33
C ILE A 257 -50.93 -18.30 16.09
N ASN A 258 -52.05 -18.02 15.41
CA ASN A 258 -53.33 -17.67 16.04
C ASN A 258 -54.36 -18.80 15.83
N GLN A 259 -54.17 -19.93 16.51
CA GLN A 259 -55.22 -20.91 16.83
C GLN A 259 -54.96 -21.51 18.21
#